data_AF-A0A2V9W025-F1
#
_entry.id   AF-A0A2V9W025-F1
#
_cell.length_a   1.000
_cell.length_b   1.000
_cell.length_c   1.000
_cell.angle_alpha   90.00
_cell.angle_beta   90.00
_cell.angle_gamma   90.00
#
_symmetry.space_group_name_H-M   'P 1'
#
loop_
_entity.id
_entity.type
_entity.pdbx_description
1 polymer ?
#
loop_
_entity_poly.entity_id
_entity_poly.type
_entity_poly.pdbx_seq_one_letter_code
_entity_poly.pdbx_strand_id
1 'polypeptide(L)'
;MEARWGEASEMKKNDRCKGHTKKGEPCRAAATPGGLCYFHANPDKASELGRVGGKKNRQFRDEGLTPLPKLDSAAAIADVVERLISDIHGGQLDPKTASALVLLLNLKLRAIESINHAERLGRLEKLHPSDAGDEG
;
A
#
# COMPACT_ATOMS: atom_id res chain seq x y z
N MET A 1 29.35 -21.86 -65.05
CA MET A 1 29.92 -20.65 -64.42
C MET A 1 29.11 -20.37 -63.18
N GLU A 2 29.75 -20.62 -62.03
CA GLU A 2 29.16 -20.71 -60.70
C GLU A 2 28.63 -19.36 -60.20
N ALA A 3 27.39 -19.36 -59.70
CA ALA A 3 26.86 -18.24 -58.94
C ALA A 3 27.55 -18.21 -57.57
N ARG A 4 28.31 -17.14 -57.35
CA ARG A 4 29.10 -16.87 -56.14
C ARG A 4 28.16 -16.60 -54.98
N TRP A 5 28.09 -17.54 -54.05
CA TRP A 5 27.50 -17.35 -52.73
C TRP A 5 28.47 -16.50 -51.90
N GLY A 6 28.07 -15.28 -51.55
CA GLY A 6 28.85 -14.43 -50.68
C GLY A 6 28.05 -13.24 -50.18
N GLU A 7 27.97 -13.13 -48.86
CA GLU A 7 27.74 -11.90 -48.10
C GLU A 7 26.30 -11.40 -47.95
N ALA A 8 25.62 -11.95 -46.94
CA ALA A 8 24.78 -11.14 -46.05
C ALA A 8 24.46 -11.90 -44.75
N SER A 9 25.34 -11.80 -43.75
CA SER A 9 24.93 -11.71 -42.34
C SER A 9 26.14 -11.55 -41.43
N GLU A 10 26.82 -10.41 -41.57
CA GLU A 10 27.61 -9.89 -40.46
C GLU A 10 26.60 -9.45 -39.38
N MET A 11 26.43 -10.30 -38.37
CA MET A 11 25.63 -10.05 -37.18
C MET A 11 26.12 -8.76 -36.53
N LYS A 12 25.38 -7.65 -36.70
CA LYS A 12 25.77 -6.33 -36.19
C LYS A 12 26.04 -6.41 -34.69
N LYS A 13 27.26 -6.03 -34.31
CA LYS A 13 27.72 -5.87 -32.93
C LYS A 13 26.68 -5.09 -32.13
N ASN A 14 26.48 -5.55 -30.90
CA ASN A 14 25.85 -4.79 -29.80
C ASN A 14 26.39 -3.35 -29.78
N ASP A 15 25.71 -2.44 -30.46
CA ASP A 15 25.99 -1.02 -30.31
C ASP A 15 25.48 -0.63 -28.93
N ARG A 16 26.40 -0.59 -27.97
CA ARG A 16 26.13 -0.06 -26.64
C ARG A 16 26.01 1.45 -26.73
N CYS A 17 25.23 2.01 -25.83
CA CYS A 17 25.09 3.45 -25.68
C CYS A 17 26.45 4.11 -25.46
N LYS A 18 26.75 5.14 -26.27
CA LYS A 18 28.00 5.93 -26.18
C LYS A 18 28.05 6.90 -24.98
N GLY A 19 26.94 7.06 -24.27
CA GLY A 19 26.85 7.90 -23.07
C GLY A 19 27.57 7.31 -21.85
N HIS A 20 27.83 8.17 -20.86
CA HIS A 20 28.43 7.80 -19.57
C HIS A 20 27.43 8.00 -18.43
N THR A 21 27.49 7.15 -17.42
CA THR A 21 26.70 7.31 -16.20
C THR A 21 27.15 8.56 -15.43
N LYS A 22 26.36 8.98 -14.44
CA LYS A 22 26.74 10.08 -13.54
C LYS A 22 28.06 9.84 -12.78
N LYS A 23 28.50 8.59 -12.66
CA LYS A 23 29.79 8.21 -12.05
C LYS A 23 30.95 8.20 -13.05
N GLY A 24 30.71 8.56 -14.31
CA GLY A 24 31.71 8.55 -15.38
C GLY A 24 31.92 7.18 -16.03
N GLU A 25 31.17 6.16 -15.65
CA GLU A 25 31.31 4.81 -16.22
C GLU A 25 30.59 4.68 -17.57
N PRO A 26 31.08 3.89 -18.54
CA PRO A 26 30.40 3.66 -19.81
C PRO A 26 29.00 3.04 -19.63
N CYS A 27 28.01 3.56 -20.35
CA CYS A 27 26.65 3.02 -20.30
C CYS A 27 26.58 1.64 -20.96
N ARG A 28 25.97 0.67 -20.25
CA ARG A 28 25.84 -0.72 -20.73
C ARG A 28 24.56 -0.99 -21.53
N ALA A 29 23.65 0.00 -21.61
CA ALA A 29 22.38 -0.16 -22.31
C ALA A 29 22.57 -0.24 -23.83
N ALA A 30 21.63 -0.89 -24.52
CA ALA A 30 21.60 -0.91 -25.99
C ALA A 30 21.40 0.51 -26.53
N ALA A 31 22.12 0.84 -27.60
CA ALA A 31 21.95 2.07 -28.34
C ALA A 31 20.74 1.98 -29.27
N THR A 32 20.09 3.11 -29.44
CA THR A 32 19.19 3.39 -30.56
C THR A 32 20.03 3.68 -31.82
N PRO A 33 19.42 3.82 -33.03
CA PRO A 33 20.16 4.20 -34.23
C PRO A 33 21.00 5.48 -34.10
N GLY A 34 20.67 6.37 -33.15
CA GLY A 34 21.46 7.56 -32.81
C GLY A 34 22.70 7.31 -31.95
N GLY A 35 23.03 6.06 -31.60
CA GLY A 35 24.22 5.71 -30.82
C GLY A 35 24.10 5.94 -29.30
N LEU A 36 22.94 6.42 -28.82
CA LEU A 36 22.62 6.60 -27.40
C LEU A 36 21.44 5.70 -27.02
N CYS A 37 21.35 5.28 -25.75
CA CYS A 37 20.13 4.65 -25.23
C CYS A 37 19.02 5.70 -25.07
N TYR A 38 17.78 5.23 -24.91
CA TYR A 38 16.59 6.10 -24.77
C TYR A 38 16.77 7.19 -23.71
N PHE A 39 17.34 6.87 -22.55
CA PHE A 39 17.52 7.82 -21.45
C PHE A 39 18.66 8.82 -21.65
N HIS A 40 19.73 8.44 -22.35
CA HIS A 40 20.79 9.39 -22.71
C HIS A 40 20.41 10.27 -23.91
N ALA A 41 19.55 9.77 -24.80
CA ALA A 41 18.96 10.59 -25.87
C ALA A 41 17.87 11.54 -25.36
N ASN A 42 17.22 11.23 -24.22
CA ASN A 42 16.11 11.99 -23.65
C ASN A 42 16.29 12.18 -22.12
N PRO A 43 17.20 13.07 -21.69
CA PRO A 43 17.51 13.25 -20.26
C PRO A 43 16.30 13.67 -19.43
N ASP A 44 15.43 14.53 -19.97
CA ASP A 44 14.21 14.98 -19.27
C ASP A 44 13.24 13.83 -19.02
N LYS A 45 13.17 12.86 -19.95
CA LYS A 45 12.28 11.71 -19.82
C LYS A 45 12.71 10.76 -18.71
N ALA A 46 14.02 10.63 -18.47
CA ALA A 46 14.55 9.87 -17.33
C ALA A 46 14.09 10.49 -16.00
N SER A 47 14.17 11.82 -15.89
CA SER A 47 13.70 12.56 -14.71
C SER A 47 12.19 12.43 -14.52
N GLU A 48 11.43 12.57 -15.61
CA GLU A 48 9.97 12.43 -15.59
C GLU A 48 9.52 11.03 -15.13
N LEU A 49 10.12 9.98 -15.70
CA LEU A 49 9.82 8.60 -15.34
C LEU A 49 10.25 8.29 -13.90
N GLY A 50 11.40 8.82 -13.46
CA GLY A 50 11.82 8.74 -12.06
C GLY A 50 10.81 9.41 -11.11
N ARG A 51 10.28 10.58 -11.48
CA ARG A 51 9.24 11.29 -10.71
C ARG A 51 7.93 10.51 -10.67
N VAL A 52 7.51 9.91 -11.79
CA VAL A 52 6.29 9.10 -11.86
C VAL A 52 6.43 7.83 -11.01
N GLY A 53 7.57 7.13 -11.12
CA GLY A 53 7.90 5.98 -10.29
C GLY A 53 7.92 6.33 -8.79
N GLY A 54 8.55 7.45 -8.43
CA GLY A 54 8.59 7.94 -7.06
C GLY A 54 7.21 8.32 -6.49
N LYS A 55 6.31 8.89 -7.32
CA LYS A 55 4.92 9.15 -6.92
C LYS A 55 4.13 7.86 -6.68
N LYS A 56 4.30 6.85 -7.54
CA LYS A 56 3.65 5.53 -7.36
C LYS A 56 4.18 4.79 -6.12
N ASN A 57 5.47 4.92 -5.82
CA ASN A 57 6.07 4.30 -4.64
C ASN A 57 5.92 5.12 -3.35
N ARG A 58 5.32 6.32 -3.43
CA ARG A 58 5.01 7.19 -2.29
C ARG A 58 3.75 6.74 -1.54
N GLN A 59 3.42 5.46 -1.58
CA GLN A 59 2.37 4.90 -0.73
C GLN A 59 2.76 5.23 0.72
N PHE A 60 1.91 6.02 1.39
CA PHE A 60 2.09 6.53 2.75
C PHE A 60 3.11 7.67 2.90
N ARG A 61 2.80 8.84 2.34
CA ARG A 61 3.13 10.08 3.06
C ARG A 61 1.91 10.48 3.88
N ASP A 62 2.16 10.67 5.16
CA ASP A 62 1.30 11.11 6.27
C ASP A 62 0.64 12.50 6.04
N GLU A 63 0.34 12.84 4.79
CA GLU A 63 -0.17 14.15 4.40
C GLU A 63 -1.70 14.09 4.35
N GLY A 64 -2.32 14.15 5.54
CA GLY A 64 -3.74 14.45 5.70
C GLY A 64 -4.62 13.34 6.25
N LEU A 65 -4.06 12.22 6.72
CA LEU A 65 -4.87 11.25 7.46
C LEU A 65 -5.28 11.87 8.79
N THR A 66 -6.58 12.14 8.93
CA THR A 66 -7.14 12.54 10.22
C THR A 66 -6.87 11.39 11.20
N PRO A 67 -6.17 11.63 12.32
CA PRO A 67 -5.88 10.57 13.27
C PRO A 67 -7.19 9.93 13.73
N LEU A 68 -7.17 8.60 13.85
CA LEU A 68 -8.31 7.88 14.37
C LEU A 68 -8.67 8.43 15.75
N PRO A 69 -9.96 8.72 16.01
CA PRO A 69 -10.40 9.09 17.34
C PRO A 69 -10.14 7.91 18.29
N LYS A 70 -10.12 8.21 19.58
CA LYS A 70 -10.01 7.16 20.59
C LYS A 70 -11.22 6.22 20.49
N LEU A 71 -10.95 4.93 20.30
CA LEU A 71 -11.98 3.89 20.14
C LEU A 71 -12.32 3.25 21.49
N ASP A 72 -12.76 4.04 22.47
CA ASP A 72 -13.05 3.56 23.83
C ASP A 72 -14.54 3.34 24.12
N SER A 73 -15.41 3.59 23.15
CA SER A 73 -16.85 3.31 23.24
C SER A 73 -17.40 2.69 21.94
N ALA A 74 -18.54 2.01 22.04
CA ALA A 74 -19.26 1.52 20.87
C ALA A 74 -19.69 2.66 19.93
N ALA A 75 -20.05 3.83 20.47
CA ALA A 75 -20.39 5.01 19.69
C ALA A 75 -19.19 5.51 18.87
N ALA A 76 -18.00 5.62 19.48
CA ALA A 76 -16.79 6.03 18.76
C ALA A 76 -16.40 5.04 17.65
N ILE A 77 -16.66 3.74 17.84
CA ILE A 77 -16.45 2.73 16.79
C ILE A 77 -17.46 2.91 15.65
N ALA A 78 -18.73 3.14 15.96
CA ALA A 78 -19.76 3.38 14.96
C ALA A 78 -19.42 4.60 14.08
N ASP A 79 -18.98 5.71 14.69
CA ASP A 79 -18.56 6.91 13.98
C ASP A 79 -17.39 6.64 13.00
N VAL A 80 -16.43 5.80 13.41
CA VAL A 80 -15.31 5.42 12.54
C VAL A 80 -15.76 4.50 11.41
N VAL A 81 -16.68 3.58 11.67
CA VAL A 81 -17.24 2.71 10.63
C VAL A 81 -17.96 3.54 9.56
N GLU A 82 -18.75 4.54 9.94
CA GLU A 82 -19.42 5.46 8.99
C GLU A 82 -18.43 6.21 8.10
N ARG A 83 -17.34 6.71 8.68
CA ARG A 83 -16.25 7.37 7.92
C ARG A 83 -15.60 6.40 6.94
N LEU A 84 -15.28 5.19 7.38
CA LEU A 84 -14.68 4.17 6.50
C LEU A 84 -15.59 3.78 5.35
N ILE A 85 -16.91 3.67 5.58
CA ILE A 85 -17.89 3.42 4.50
C ILE A 85 -17.80 4.53 3.45
N SER A 86 -17.76 5.79 3.89
CA SER A 86 -17.64 6.95 3.01
C SER A 86 -16.32 6.94 2.22
N ASP A 87 -15.21 6.63 2.88
CA ASP A 87 -13.86 6.59 2.27
C ASP A 87 -13.73 5.46 1.25
N ILE A 88 -14.31 4.29 1.52
CA ILE A 88 -14.34 3.15 0.59
C ILE A 88 -15.19 3.50 -0.62
N HIS A 89 -16.39 4.05 -0.41
CA HIS A 89 -17.27 4.44 -1.51
C HIS A 89 -16.65 5.55 -2.36
N GLY A 90 -15.92 6.48 -1.74
CA GLY A 90 -15.19 7.56 -2.42
C GLY A 90 -13.86 7.14 -3.05
N GLY A 91 -13.46 5.87 -2.97
CA GLY A 91 -12.20 5.35 -3.50
C GLY A 91 -10.94 5.91 -2.83
N GLN A 92 -11.08 6.51 -1.65
CA GLN A 92 -9.98 7.08 -0.86
C GLN A 92 -9.26 6.01 -0.04
N LEU A 93 -9.94 4.91 0.24
CA LEU A 93 -9.38 3.77 0.96
C LEU A 93 -9.38 2.52 0.09
N ASP A 94 -8.24 1.83 0.04
CA ASP A 94 -8.17 0.58 -0.71
C ASP A 94 -9.01 -0.53 -0.02
N PRO A 95 -9.67 -1.42 -0.77
CA PRO A 95 -10.53 -2.47 -0.21
C PRO A 95 -9.84 -3.49 0.72
N LYS A 96 -8.55 -3.78 0.51
CA LYS A 96 -7.76 -4.68 1.37
C LYS A 96 -7.47 -4.03 2.71
N THR A 97 -7.04 -2.76 2.71
CA THR A 97 -6.83 -1.97 3.92
C THR A 97 -8.14 -1.81 4.69
N ALA A 98 -9.25 -1.52 3.99
CA ALA A 98 -10.59 -1.49 4.58
C ALA A 98 -10.98 -2.81 5.26
N SER A 99 -10.75 -3.94 4.58
CA SER A 99 -11.06 -5.27 5.13
C SER A 99 -10.29 -5.56 6.43
N ALA A 100 -9.01 -5.19 6.49
CA ALA A 100 -8.20 -5.31 7.70
C ALA A 100 -8.72 -4.42 8.84
N LEU A 101 -9.14 -3.18 8.54
CA LEU A 101 -9.71 -2.26 9.53
C LEU A 101 -11.03 -2.76 10.11
N VAL A 102 -11.92 -3.30 9.27
CA VAL A 102 -13.20 -3.87 9.73
C VAL A 102 -12.97 -5.00 10.74
N LEU A 103 -11.96 -5.86 10.52
CA LEU A 103 -11.61 -6.92 11.47
C LEU A 103 -11.18 -6.35 12.83
N LEU A 104 -10.31 -5.34 12.84
CA LEU A 104 -9.81 -4.71 14.07
C LEU A 104 -10.92 -3.99 14.83
N LEU A 105 -11.81 -3.28 14.12
CA LEU A 105 -12.96 -2.59 14.72
C LEU A 105 -13.93 -3.58 15.36
N ASN A 106 -14.22 -4.71 14.70
CA ASN A 106 -15.06 -5.77 15.26
C ASN A 106 -14.43 -6.44 16.49
N LEU A 107 -13.10 -6.60 16.52
CA LEU A 107 -12.41 -7.10 17.71
C LEU A 107 -12.53 -6.09 18.87
N LYS A 108 -12.35 -4.81 18.58
CA LYS A 108 -12.42 -3.74 19.58
C LYS A 108 -13.83 -3.60 20.16
N LEU A 109 -14.86 -3.65 19.31
CA LEU A 109 -16.27 -3.56 19.75
C LEU A 109 -16.61 -4.69 20.71
N ARG A 110 -16.28 -5.94 20.34
CA ARG A 110 -16.51 -7.10 21.20
C ARG A 110 -15.79 -7.01 22.54
N ALA A 111 -14.58 -6.48 22.57
CA ALA A 111 -13.85 -6.27 23.82
C ALA A 111 -14.57 -5.25 24.73
N ILE A 112 -15.05 -4.13 24.17
CA ILE A 112 -15.81 -3.11 24.91
C ILE A 112 -17.11 -3.69 25.44
N GLU A 113 -17.88 -4.39 24.59
CA GLU A 113 -19.12 -5.04 24.98
C GLU A 113 -18.89 -6.07 26.09
N SER A 114 -17.87 -6.91 25.96
CA SER A 114 -17.52 -7.91 26.98
C SER A 114 -17.18 -7.28 28.33
N ILE A 115 -16.43 -6.18 28.34
CA ILE A 115 -16.10 -5.46 29.59
C ILE A 115 -17.37 -4.85 30.19
N ASN A 116 -18.17 -4.15 29.39
CA ASN A 116 -19.42 -3.52 29.85
C ASN A 116 -20.42 -4.56 30.40
N HIS A 117 -20.51 -5.72 29.75
CA HIS A 117 -21.35 -6.82 30.22
C HIS A 117 -20.85 -7.40 31.54
N ALA A 118 -19.56 -7.65 31.68
CA ALA A 118 -18.97 -8.15 32.93
C ALA A 118 -19.20 -7.15 34.09
N GLU A 119 -19.03 -5.85 33.85
CA GLU A 119 -19.31 -4.83 34.86
C GLU A 119 -20.79 -4.79 35.25
N ARG A 120 -21.69 -4.87 34.27
CA ARG A 120 -23.13 -4.84 34.52
C ARG A 120 -23.58 -6.08 35.29
N LEU A 121 -23.06 -7.26 34.94
CA LEU A 121 -23.32 -8.51 35.66
C LEU A 121 -22.83 -8.41 37.11
N GLY A 122 -21.59 -7.97 37.32
CA GLY A 122 -21.05 -7.80 38.67
C GLY A 122 -21.80 -6.76 39.52
N ARG A 123 -22.45 -5.77 38.91
CA ARG A 123 -23.36 -4.85 39.62
C ARG A 123 -24.67 -5.54 39.99
N LEU A 124 -25.25 -6.34 39.10
CA LEU A 124 -26.48 -7.09 39.35
C LEU A 124 -26.29 -8.18 40.41
N GLU A 125 -25.19 -8.92 40.36
CA GLU A 125 -24.83 -9.95 41.35
C GLU A 125 -24.61 -9.37 42.76
N LYS A 126 -24.18 -8.11 42.87
CA LYS A 126 -24.10 -7.42 44.18
C LYS A 126 -25.46 -7.02 44.73
N LEU A 127 -26.43 -6.72 43.86
CA LEU A 127 -27.79 -6.37 44.25
C LEU A 127 -28.64 -7.60 44.54
N HIS A 128 -28.34 -8.70 43.86
CA HIS A 128 -28.91 -10.01 44.06
C HIS A 128 -27.79 -11.00 44.33
N PRO A 129 -27.17 -10.97 45.55
CA PRO A 129 -26.29 -12.06 45.94
C PRO A 129 -27.13 -13.33 45.78
N SER A 130 -26.69 -14.22 44.89
CA SER A 130 -27.42 -15.45 44.62
C SER A 130 -27.73 -16.14 45.95
N ASP A 131 -29.02 -16.41 46.21
CA ASP A 131 -29.49 -17.28 47.31
C ASP A 131 -29.10 -18.74 47.03
N ALA A 132 -27.85 -18.98 46.66
CA ALA A 132 -27.27 -20.28 46.44
C ALA A 132 -26.53 -20.68 47.72
N GLY A 133 -27.29 -21.18 48.69
CA GLY A 133 -26.73 -21.80 49.88
C GLY A 133 -27.64 -21.82 51.12
N ASP A 134 -28.92 -22.17 50.99
CA ASP A 134 -29.68 -22.72 52.12
C ASP A 134 -30.46 -23.96 51.65
N GLU A 135 -29.72 -25.06 51.49
CA GLU A 135 -30.28 -26.41 51.49
C GLU A 135 -29.68 -27.12 52.71
N GLY A 136 -30.43 -27.08 53.81
CA GLY A 136 -30.21 -27.91 55.00
C GLY A 136 -30.80 -29.31 54.86
#